data_AF-A0A4Q5M4V5-F1
#
_entry.id   AF-A0A4Q5M4V5-F1
#
_cell.length_a   1.000
_cell.length_b   1.000
_cell.length_c   1.000
_cell.angle_alpha   90.00
_cell.angle_beta   90.00
_cell.angle_gamma   90.00
#
_symmetry.space_group_name_H-M   'P 1'
#
loop_
_entity.id
_entity.type
_entity.pdbx_description
1 polymer ?
#
loop_
_entity_poly.entity_id
_entity_poly.type
_entity_poly.pdbx_seq_one_letter_code
_entity_poly.pdbx_strand_id
1 'polypeptide(L)'
;MKENMFYGAGNIIFEKAAKLRANPTPMEEHLWHFLSNSQLGVRFKRQHPIDNYIADFYCHSLKLVIEIDGSVHNTEEQKLIDKEKDEFYKSVGITVLRITNEVLSRSTEEILNIIKRMINEDKSPPLGAGGVAPIWQKKGVIYKPDGTLAHSRSHAQVPYAYKHKDFLRVYFSSRDDQGQSRPTFIDVDYDDPTKILYIHDTFVLDLGGPGEYDETGAMPSWFVPQSNGDIWLYYTGWNRTHNSYRLSMGLSISTDGGITFKKMFRGPIMDRSIHNPIWAAQPSVMYVNGRWMMWYISGQKCEYIHGYPEPYYDCRVAVSEDGIKWEPTGDIALPFDDFLHAVGRPSVFFEDGIFKMYYSYRHTRDYRTDRNQSYRLGYAESKDGFQWERKDNLVGIHKSENPNDFDYEMIDYAYCYEHNNKKYLLYNGNGFGRAGFGYAILEK
;
A
#
# COMPACT_ATOMS: atom_id res chain seq x y z
N MET A 1 17.99 6.29 -29.26
CA MET A 1 17.77 4.94 -29.80
C MET A 1 16.30 4.83 -30.18
N LYS A 2 15.94 4.40 -31.39
CA LYS A 2 14.53 4.09 -31.69
C LYS A 2 14.14 2.92 -30.79
N GLU A 3 13.19 3.12 -29.88
CA GLU A 3 12.64 2.02 -29.08
C GLU A 3 12.14 0.93 -30.03
N ASN A 4 12.57 -0.31 -29.79
CA ASN A 4 12.16 -1.46 -30.59
C ASN A 4 10.68 -1.74 -30.30
N MET A 5 9.78 -1.12 -31.07
CA MET A 5 8.33 -1.15 -30.85
C MET A 5 7.72 -2.56 -30.86
N PHE A 6 8.44 -3.56 -31.39
CA PHE A 6 7.95 -4.92 -31.60
C PHE A 6 8.86 -5.97 -30.93
N TYR A 7 9.91 -5.53 -30.22
CA TYR A 7 10.82 -6.37 -29.43
C TYR A 7 11.39 -7.58 -30.18
N GLY A 8 11.57 -7.47 -31.50
CA GLY A 8 12.14 -8.54 -32.32
C GLY A 8 11.12 -9.50 -32.96
N ALA A 9 9.82 -9.21 -32.89
CA ALA A 9 8.77 -10.05 -33.47
C ALA A 9 9.03 -10.38 -34.96
N GLY A 10 8.98 -11.68 -35.29
CA GLY A 10 9.17 -12.18 -36.65
C GLY A 10 7.90 -12.14 -37.51
N ASN A 11 8.06 -12.34 -38.83
CA ASN A 11 6.96 -12.26 -39.82
C ASN A 11 5.76 -13.17 -39.48
N ILE A 12 6.00 -14.37 -38.94
CA ILE A 12 4.95 -15.31 -38.55
C ILE A 12 4.01 -14.70 -37.50
N ILE A 13 4.56 -13.95 -36.53
CA ILE A 13 3.78 -13.29 -35.48
C ILE A 13 2.95 -12.15 -36.07
N PHE A 14 3.50 -11.38 -37.02
CA PHE A 14 2.77 -10.34 -37.74
C PHE A 14 1.58 -10.90 -38.54
N GLU A 15 1.76 -12.04 -39.21
CA GLU A 15 0.67 -12.71 -39.94
C GLU A 15 -0.43 -13.20 -39.00
N LYS A 16 -0.05 -13.79 -37.86
CA LYS A 16 -1.00 -14.20 -36.81
C LYS A 16 -1.77 -12.98 -36.26
N ALA A 17 -1.08 -11.90 -35.95
CA ALA A 17 -1.70 -10.66 -35.48
C ALA A 17 -2.67 -10.07 -36.50
N ALA A 18 -2.33 -10.12 -37.80
CA ALA A 18 -3.25 -9.68 -38.86
C ALA A 18 -4.55 -10.50 -38.89
N LYS A 19 -4.46 -11.83 -38.71
CA LYS A 19 -5.63 -12.71 -38.62
C LYS A 19 -6.50 -12.41 -37.40
N LEU A 20 -5.89 -12.13 -36.24
CA LEU A 20 -6.61 -11.76 -35.01
C LEU A 20 -7.33 -10.40 -35.17
N ARG A 21 -6.68 -9.41 -35.79
CA ARG A 21 -7.33 -8.11 -36.09
C ARG A 21 -8.55 -8.22 -37.00
N ALA A 22 -8.56 -9.22 -37.88
CA ALA A 22 -9.67 -9.50 -38.79
C ALA A 22 -10.81 -10.27 -38.12
N ASN A 23 -10.55 -10.96 -37.01
CA ASN A 23 -11.51 -11.81 -36.31
C ASN A 23 -11.44 -11.57 -34.79
N PRO A 24 -11.75 -10.35 -34.31
CA PRO A 24 -11.73 -10.08 -32.88
C PRO A 24 -12.87 -10.83 -32.17
N THR A 25 -12.68 -11.14 -30.90
CA THR A 25 -13.81 -11.54 -30.05
C THR A 25 -14.78 -10.36 -29.87
N PRO A 26 -16.08 -10.60 -29.57
CA PRO A 26 -17.03 -9.53 -29.30
C PRO A 26 -16.56 -8.56 -28.20
N MET A 27 -15.82 -9.09 -27.23
CA MET A 27 -15.28 -8.29 -26.13
C MET A 27 -14.09 -7.43 -26.54
N GLU A 28 -13.16 -7.99 -27.32
CA GLU A 28 -12.07 -7.19 -27.91
C GLU A 28 -12.63 -6.07 -28.79
N GLU A 29 -13.64 -6.36 -29.60
CA GLU A 29 -14.28 -5.36 -30.46
C GLU A 29 -14.94 -4.26 -29.62
N HIS A 30 -15.68 -4.65 -28.58
CA HIS A 30 -16.31 -3.72 -27.65
C HIS A 30 -15.29 -2.82 -26.94
N LEU A 31 -14.22 -3.40 -26.38
CA LEU A 31 -13.20 -2.62 -25.69
C LEU A 31 -12.40 -1.73 -26.65
N TRP A 32 -12.13 -2.22 -27.87
CA TRP A 32 -11.47 -1.44 -28.92
C TRP A 32 -12.24 -0.17 -29.29
N HIS A 33 -13.58 -0.22 -29.25
CA HIS A 33 -14.41 0.97 -29.47
C HIS A 33 -13.98 2.13 -28.55
N PHE A 34 -13.64 1.85 -27.29
CA PHE A 34 -13.24 2.87 -26.32
C PHE A 34 -11.73 3.14 -26.27
N LEU A 35 -10.89 2.18 -26.66
CA LEU A 35 -9.42 2.35 -26.66
C LEU A 35 -8.88 3.01 -27.94
N SER A 36 -9.62 2.89 -29.05
CA SER A 36 -9.23 3.46 -30.33
C SER A 36 -9.25 4.99 -30.32
N ASN A 37 -8.58 5.60 -31.32
CA ASN A 37 -8.55 7.05 -31.53
C ASN A 37 -8.06 7.88 -30.32
N SER A 38 -7.28 7.27 -29.43
CA SER A 38 -6.74 7.92 -28.23
C SER A 38 -7.81 8.53 -27.32
N GLN A 39 -9.01 7.93 -27.26
CA GLN A 39 -10.12 8.43 -26.44
C GLN A 39 -9.81 8.47 -24.94
N LEU A 40 -8.85 7.66 -24.47
CA LEU A 40 -8.34 7.70 -23.10
C LEU A 40 -7.09 8.59 -22.93
N GLY A 41 -6.78 9.44 -23.92
CA GLY A 41 -5.64 10.35 -23.92
C GLY A 41 -4.29 9.70 -24.27
N VAL A 42 -4.26 8.40 -24.54
CA VAL A 42 -3.07 7.67 -25.03
C VAL A 42 -3.44 6.74 -26.18
N ARG A 43 -2.47 6.44 -27.05
CA ARG A 43 -2.71 5.61 -28.24
C ARG A 43 -2.52 4.14 -27.93
N PHE A 44 -3.60 3.36 -28.04
CA PHE A 44 -3.54 1.90 -28.06
C PHE A 44 -3.46 1.36 -29.49
N LYS A 45 -2.80 0.21 -29.65
CA LYS A 45 -2.81 -0.63 -30.84
C LYS A 45 -3.42 -1.97 -30.46
N ARG A 46 -4.35 -2.49 -31.27
CA ARG A 46 -4.92 -3.83 -31.07
C ARG A 46 -4.06 -4.92 -31.70
N GLN A 47 -4.04 -6.09 -31.06
CA GLN A 47 -3.36 -7.31 -31.49
C GLN A 47 -1.93 -6.99 -31.93
N HIS A 48 -1.12 -6.45 -31.02
CA HIS A 48 0.19 -5.89 -31.30
C HIS A 48 1.29 -6.94 -31.07
N PRO A 49 2.11 -7.28 -32.08
CA PRO A 49 3.25 -8.19 -31.92
C PRO A 49 4.32 -7.67 -30.96
N ILE A 50 4.73 -8.51 -30.02
CA ILE A 50 5.80 -8.25 -29.05
C ILE A 50 6.62 -9.53 -28.91
N ASP A 51 7.82 -9.55 -29.50
CA ASP A 51 8.66 -10.76 -29.60
C ASP A 51 7.85 -11.97 -30.13
N ASN A 52 7.75 -13.06 -29.37
CA ASN A 52 7.02 -14.27 -29.76
C ASN A 52 5.53 -14.21 -29.42
N TYR A 53 5.04 -13.08 -28.89
CA TYR A 53 3.70 -12.93 -28.34
C TYR A 53 2.88 -11.86 -29.08
N ILE A 54 1.56 -11.88 -28.88
CA ILE A 54 0.62 -10.89 -29.43
C ILE A 54 -0.22 -10.39 -28.26
N ALA A 55 -0.13 -9.10 -27.98
CA ALA A 55 -0.94 -8.43 -26.96
C ALA A 55 -2.28 -7.97 -27.54
N ASP A 56 -3.40 -8.22 -26.85
CA ASP A 56 -4.72 -7.79 -27.33
C ASP A 56 -4.79 -6.28 -27.53
N PHE A 57 -4.26 -5.51 -26.57
CA PHE A 57 -4.01 -4.08 -26.75
C PHE A 57 -2.65 -3.69 -26.18
N TYR A 58 -1.96 -2.78 -26.87
CA TYR A 58 -0.66 -2.26 -26.45
C TYR A 58 -0.59 -0.74 -26.58
N CYS A 59 -0.20 -0.06 -25.51
CA CYS A 59 0.12 1.36 -25.49
C CYS A 59 1.64 1.54 -25.42
N HIS A 60 2.23 2.05 -26.51
CA HIS A 60 3.68 2.20 -26.60
C HIS A 60 4.23 3.24 -25.62
N SER A 61 3.55 4.39 -25.46
CA SER A 61 4.01 5.48 -24.60
C SER A 61 4.05 5.11 -23.11
N LEU A 62 3.26 4.12 -22.70
CA LEU A 62 3.20 3.64 -21.32
C LEU A 62 3.87 2.27 -21.14
N LYS A 63 4.30 1.62 -22.22
CA LYS A 63 4.67 0.19 -22.23
C LYS A 63 3.61 -0.69 -21.54
N LEU A 64 2.34 -0.38 -21.74
CA LEU A 64 1.21 -1.06 -21.11
C LEU A 64 0.55 -2.03 -22.10
N VAL A 65 0.47 -3.30 -21.72
CA VAL A 65 -0.31 -4.35 -22.36
C VAL A 65 -1.64 -4.51 -21.62
N ILE A 66 -2.74 -4.63 -22.35
CA ILE A 66 -4.04 -5.08 -21.83
C ILE A 66 -4.36 -6.40 -22.50
N GLU A 67 -4.59 -7.44 -21.71
CA GLU A 67 -4.95 -8.78 -22.18
C GLU A 67 -6.34 -9.12 -21.67
N ILE A 68 -7.22 -9.55 -22.56
CA ILE A 68 -8.55 -10.03 -22.21
C ILE A 68 -8.42 -11.54 -21.98
N ASP A 69 -8.61 -11.97 -20.74
CA ASP A 69 -8.48 -13.39 -20.39
C ASP A 69 -9.68 -14.17 -20.95
N GLY A 70 -9.53 -14.68 -22.17
CA GLY A 70 -10.42 -15.72 -22.67
C GLY A 70 -10.05 -17.01 -21.97
N SER A 71 -10.86 -17.46 -21.01
CA SER A 71 -10.60 -18.69 -20.24
C SER A 71 -10.05 -19.84 -21.10
N VAL A 72 -8.74 -20.13 -20.98
CA VAL A 72 -8.07 -21.26 -21.65
C VAL A 72 -7.71 -22.33 -20.63
N HIS A 73 -7.80 -23.58 -21.07
CA HIS A 73 -7.54 -24.79 -20.31
C HIS A 73 -6.33 -24.72 -19.37
N ASN A 74 -6.57 -25.08 -18.11
CA ASN A 74 -5.63 -25.01 -16.98
C ASN A 74 -4.57 -26.14 -17.03
N THR A 75 -3.87 -26.31 -18.17
CA THR A 75 -2.80 -27.29 -18.34
C THR A 75 -1.48 -26.75 -17.81
N GLU A 76 -0.59 -27.62 -17.31
CA GLU A 76 0.72 -27.22 -16.79
C GLU A 76 1.62 -26.58 -17.86
N GLU A 77 1.48 -27.02 -19.12
CA GLU A 77 2.22 -26.44 -20.26
C GLU A 77 1.80 -24.99 -20.53
N GLN A 78 0.49 -24.69 -20.50
CA GLN A 78 0.00 -23.33 -20.71
C GLN A 78 0.46 -22.38 -19.59
N LYS A 79 0.46 -22.84 -18.34
CA LYS A 79 0.98 -22.06 -17.20
C LYS A 79 2.46 -21.71 -17.37
N LEU A 80 3.27 -22.64 -17.91
CA LEU A 80 4.69 -22.39 -18.14
C LEU A 80 4.88 -21.32 -19.22
N ILE A 81 4.12 -21.41 -20.32
CA ILE A 81 4.17 -20.41 -21.42
C ILE A 81 3.73 -19.03 -20.93
N ASP A 82 2.65 -18.94 -20.15
CA ASP A 82 2.18 -17.66 -19.60
C ASP A 82 3.18 -17.05 -18.63
N LYS A 83 3.86 -17.89 -17.84
CA LYS A 83 4.93 -17.44 -16.95
C LYS A 83 6.13 -16.91 -17.73
N GLU A 84 6.58 -17.60 -18.79
CA GLU A 84 7.66 -17.13 -19.65
C GLU A 84 7.30 -15.81 -20.34
N LYS A 85 6.04 -15.66 -20.79
CA LYS A 85 5.52 -14.42 -21.36
C LYS A 85 5.59 -13.26 -20.37
N ASP A 86 5.12 -13.49 -19.13
CA ASP A 86 5.13 -12.46 -18.08
C ASP A 86 6.56 -12.09 -17.67
N GLU A 87 7.46 -13.07 -17.54
CA GLU A 87 8.89 -12.83 -17.27
C GLU A 87 9.56 -12.02 -18.38
N PHE A 88 9.25 -12.33 -19.64
CA PHE A 88 9.74 -11.57 -20.78
C PHE A 88 9.24 -10.12 -20.75
N TYR A 89 7.91 -9.90 -20.64
CA TYR A 89 7.34 -8.56 -20.56
C TYR A 89 7.97 -7.74 -19.43
N LYS A 90 8.13 -8.35 -18.25
CA LYS A 90 8.83 -7.72 -17.13
C LYS A 90 10.28 -7.35 -17.47
N SER A 91 11.03 -8.24 -18.11
CA SER A 91 12.44 -8.00 -18.46
C SER A 91 12.65 -6.81 -19.40
N VAL A 92 11.64 -6.47 -20.21
CA VAL A 92 11.67 -5.34 -21.15
C VAL A 92 10.91 -4.11 -20.65
N GLY A 93 10.45 -4.14 -19.39
CA GLY A 93 9.74 -3.04 -18.74
C GLY A 93 8.33 -2.80 -19.26
N ILE A 94 7.63 -3.87 -19.69
CA ILE A 94 6.22 -3.84 -20.06
C ILE A 94 5.35 -4.20 -18.84
N THR A 95 4.33 -3.39 -18.57
CA THR A 95 3.29 -3.65 -17.57
C THR A 95 2.11 -4.35 -18.22
N VAL A 96 1.49 -5.32 -17.53
CA VAL A 96 0.37 -6.11 -18.05
C VAL A 96 -0.87 -5.91 -17.17
N LEU A 97 -1.97 -5.47 -17.77
CA LEU A 97 -3.31 -5.47 -17.18
C LEU A 97 -4.11 -6.65 -17.76
N ARG A 98 -4.45 -7.65 -16.94
CA ARG A 98 -5.31 -8.77 -17.35
C ARG A 98 -6.76 -8.49 -16.95
N ILE A 99 -7.65 -8.42 -17.93
CA ILE A 99 -9.10 -8.27 -17.72
C ILE A 99 -9.71 -9.67 -17.69
N THR A 100 -10.00 -10.17 -16.49
CA THR A 100 -10.54 -11.53 -16.29
C THR A 100 -12.03 -11.60 -16.62
N ASN A 101 -12.56 -12.81 -16.80
CA ASN A 101 -14.01 -13.03 -16.97
C ASN A 101 -14.86 -12.38 -15.86
N GLU A 102 -14.36 -12.31 -14.63
CA GLU A 102 -15.03 -11.64 -13.51
C GLU A 102 -15.11 -10.12 -13.77
N VAL A 103 -14.01 -9.50 -14.23
CA VAL A 103 -13.97 -8.08 -14.61
C VAL A 103 -14.85 -7.82 -15.83
N LEU A 104 -14.87 -8.73 -16.81
CA LEU A 104 -15.71 -8.62 -18.00
C LEU A 104 -17.21 -8.67 -17.71
N SER A 105 -17.61 -9.24 -16.57
CA SER A 105 -19.03 -9.25 -16.16
C SER A 105 -19.52 -7.91 -15.61
N ARG A 106 -18.62 -6.94 -15.39
CA ARG A 106 -18.93 -5.61 -14.85
C ARG A 106 -19.37 -4.62 -15.94
N SER A 107 -19.83 -3.44 -15.52
CA SER A 107 -20.22 -2.39 -16.47
C SER A 107 -19.01 -1.88 -17.26
N THR A 108 -19.25 -1.43 -18.49
CA THR A 108 -18.20 -0.86 -19.34
C THR A 108 -17.52 0.35 -18.70
N GLU A 109 -18.27 1.16 -17.95
CA GLU A 109 -17.71 2.31 -17.24
C GLU A 109 -16.68 1.89 -16.18
N GLU A 110 -16.95 0.82 -15.43
CA GLU A 110 -16.01 0.27 -14.45
C GLU A 110 -14.72 -0.21 -15.11
N ILE A 111 -14.80 -0.95 -16.22
CA ILE A 111 -13.64 -1.42 -16.97
C ILE A 111 -12.80 -0.23 -17.47
N LEU A 112 -13.44 0.80 -18.01
CA LEU A 112 -12.72 2.00 -18.48
C LEU A 112 -12.08 2.77 -17.34
N ASN A 113 -12.69 2.81 -16.15
CA ASN A 113 -12.12 3.45 -14.99
C ASN A 113 -10.86 2.71 -14.49
N ILE A 114 -10.83 1.38 -14.53
CA ILE A 114 -9.63 0.57 -14.25
C ILE A 114 -8.49 0.94 -15.24
N ILE A 115 -8.79 0.98 -16.54
CA ILE A 115 -7.80 1.30 -17.57
C ILE A 115 -7.28 2.75 -17.43
N LYS A 116 -8.17 3.71 -17.14
CA LYS A 116 -7.79 5.11 -16.89
C LYS A 116 -6.88 5.24 -15.67
N ARG A 117 -7.10 4.47 -14.60
CA ARG A 117 -6.23 4.44 -13.41
C ARG A 117 -4.83 3.96 -13.77
N MET A 118 -4.72 2.85 -14.49
CA MET A 118 -3.45 2.34 -15.05
C MET A 118 -2.72 3.40 -15.89
N ILE A 119 -3.43 4.08 -16.80
CA ILE A 119 -2.87 5.15 -17.63
C ILE A 119 -2.31 6.30 -16.78
N ASN A 120 -2.92 6.59 -15.63
CA ASN A 120 -2.52 7.69 -14.76
C ASN A 120 -1.40 7.31 -13.78
N GLU A 121 -1.22 6.03 -13.42
CA GLU A 121 -0.07 5.60 -12.60
C GLU A 121 1.25 5.68 -13.38
N ASP A 122 1.28 5.25 -14.64
CA ASP A 122 2.49 5.33 -15.49
C ASP A 122 2.79 6.76 -15.95
N LYS A 123 1.79 7.64 -15.90
CA LYS A 123 2.02 9.08 -15.92
C LYS A 123 2.45 9.54 -14.53
N SER A 124 3.65 9.16 -14.10
CA SER A 124 4.42 10.10 -13.28
C SER A 124 4.43 11.41 -14.07
N PRO A 125 3.77 12.48 -13.57
CA PRO A 125 3.43 13.59 -14.43
C PRO A 125 4.72 14.24 -14.94
N PRO A 126 4.91 14.43 -16.26
CA PRO A 126 5.64 15.60 -16.70
C PRO A 126 4.86 16.79 -16.14
N LEU A 127 5.51 17.61 -15.31
CA LEU A 127 5.01 18.90 -14.83
C LEU A 127 4.19 19.60 -15.92
N GLY A 128 2.86 19.59 -15.80
CA GLY A 128 2.02 20.10 -16.88
C GLY A 128 0.53 19.78 -16.76
N ALA A 129 -0.12 20.47 -15.83
CA ALA A 129 -1.46 21.09 -15.92
C ALA A 129 -2.26 20.92 -14.62
N GLY A 130 -2.35 22.02 -13.85
CA GLY A 130 -3.32 22.19 -12.75
C GLY A 130 -2.83 21.74 -11.37
N GLY A 131 -1.96 22.56 -10.75
CA GLY A 131 -1.40 22.32 -9.41
C GLY A 131 -0.07 21.56 -9.49
N VAL A 132 1.02 22.18 -9.04
CA VAL A 132 2.32 21.49 -8.93
C VAL A 132 2.16 20.45 -7.82
N ALA A 133 2.31 19.16 -8.14
CA ALA A 133 2.33 18.13 -7.12
C ALA A 133 3.43 18.47 -6.11
N PRO A 134 3.14 18.42 -4.80
CA PRO A 134 4.14 18.77 -3.81
C PRO A 134 5.31 17.78 -3.93
N ILE A 135 6.56 18.24 -3.81
CA ILE A 135 7.74 17.39 -3.99
C ILE A 135 8.30 17.04 -2.61
N TRP A 136 8.36 15.74 -2.31
CA TRP A 136 9.03 15.26 -1.10
C TRP A 136 10.53 15.04 -1.37
N GLN A 137 11.38 15.82 -0.70
CA GLN A 137 12.83 15.58 -0.71
C GLN A 137 13.18 14.46 0.28
N LYS A 138 13.55 13.28 -0.23
CA LYS A 138 14.11 12.19 0.59
C LYS A 138 15.41 12.65 1.25
N LYS A 139 15.55 12.38 2.55
CA LYS A 139 16.71 12.79 3.36
C LYS A 139 17.55 11.61 3.87
N GLY A 140 17.09 10.38 3.65
CA GLY A 140 17.84 9.16 3.94
C GLY A 140 17.16 8.28 4.97
N VAL A 141 17.87 7.22 5.38
CA VAL A 141 17.45 6.25 6.38
C VAL A 141 17.67 6.83 7.76
N ILE A 142 16.65 6.76 8.62
CA ILE A 142 16.76 7.12 10.04
C ILE A 142 17.31 5.94 10.81
N TYR A 143 16.68 4.77 10.66
CA TYR A 143 17.05 3.59 11.43
C TYR A 143 16.78 2.31 10.65
N LYS A 144 17.72 1.37 10.79
CA LYS A 144 17.66 0.01 10.29
C LYS A 144 18.22 -0.91 11.38
N PRO A 145 17.50 -1.97 11.79
CA PRO A 145 18.06 -2.96 12.70
C PRO A 145 19.32 -3.60 12.10
N ASP A 146 20.37 -3.69 12.91
CA ASP A 146 21.65 -4.32 12.55
C ASP A 146 21.79 -5.75 13.08
N GLY A 147 20.78 -6.23 13.81
CA GLY A 147 20.76 -7.56 14.41
C GLY A 147 21.39 -7.65 15.80
N THR A 148 21.92 -6.58 16.37
CA THR A 148 22.64 -6.62 17.65
C THR A 148 21.72 -6.76 18.86
N LEU A 149 20.51 -6.20 18.80
CA LEU A 149 19.54 -6.23 19.88
C LEU A 149 18.61 -7.44 19.76
N ALA A 150 18.44 -8.21 20.84
CA ALA A 150 17.63 -9.43 20.84
C ALA A 150 16.16 -9.17 20.43
N HIS A 151 15.62 -8.02 20.81
CA HIS A 151 14.26 -7.59 20.48
C HIS A 151 14.19 -6.88 19.09
N SER A 152 15.33 -6.57 18.46
CA SER A 152 15.42 -5.84 17.18
C SER A 152 16.40 -6.45 16.20
N ARG A 153 15.98 -7.56 15.58
CA ARG A 153 16.84 -8.37 14.75
C ARG A 153 16.83 -8.02 13.27
N SER A 154 15.68 -7.63 12.71
CA SER A 154 15.57 -7.57 11.24
C SER A 154 14.69 -6.50 10.63
N HIS A 155 13.57 -6.12 11.24
CA HIS A 155 12.62 -5.17 10.64
C HIS A 155 12.38 -4.01 11.59
N ALA A 156 12.17 -2.81 11.04
CA ALA A 156 11.65 -1.66 11.75
C ALA A 156 10.45 -1.13 10.96
N GLN A 157 9.26 -1.66 11.26
CA GLN A 157 8.04 -1.49 10.46
C GLN A 157 7.14 -0.41 11.06
N VAL A 158 6.28 0.19 10.23
CA VAL A 158 5.21 1.11 10.63
C VAL A 158 5.67 2.27 11.54
N PRO A 159 6.66 3.08 11.11
CA PRO A 159 7.19 4.18 11.92
C PRO A 159 6.08 5.19 12.25
N TYR A 160 6.08 5.70 13.47
CA TYR A 160 5.18 6.75 13.94
C TYR A 160 5.99 7.77 14.75
N ALA A 161 5.91 9.04 14.36
CA ALA A 161 6.60 10.13 15.02
C ALA A 161 5.74 10.70 16.15
N TYR A 162 6.20 10.59 17.40
CA TYR A 162 5.56 11.12 18.59
C TYR A 162 6.42 12.23 19.19
N LYS A 163 5.83 13.41 19.37
CA LYS A 163 6.55 14.61 19.79
C LYS A 163 6.72 14.67 21.30
N HIS A 164 7.96 14.72 21.78
CA HIS A 164 8.29 15.13 23.13
C HIS A 164 8.80 16.58 23.15
N LYS A 165 9.04 17.14 24.33
CA LYS A 165 9.50 18.53 24.45
C LYS A 165 10.84 18.78 23.73
N ASP A 166 11.80 17.88 23.93
CA ASP A 166 13.21 18.11 23.53
C ASP A 166 13.69 17.15 22.43
N PHE A 167 12.91 16.12 22.09
CA PHE A 167 13.26 15.12 21.08
C PHE A 167 12.01 14.60 20.36
N LEU A 168 12.23 13.98 19.21
CA LEU A 168 11.20 13.24 18.50
C LEU A 168 11.36 11.75 18.82
N ARG A 169 10.33 11.10 19.37
CA ARG A 169 10.31 9.65 19.54
C ARG A 169 9.71 9.01 18.29
N VAL A 170 10.41 8.07 17.68
CA VAL A 170 9.86 7.28 16.58
C VAL A 170 9.57 5.86 17.07
N TYR A 171 8.29 5.56 17.24
CA TYR A 171 7.84 4.19 17.51
C TYR A 171 7.81 3.39 16.22
N PHE A 172 8.16 2.11 16.30
CA PHE A 172 8.08 1.18 15.19
C PHE A 172 7.88 -0.24 15.71
N SER A 173 7.35 -1.13 14.88
CA SER A 173 7.36 -2.55 15.16
C SER A 173 8.69 -3.16 14.78
N SER A 174 9.33 -3.78 15.75
CA SER A 174 10.58 -4.52 15.57
C SER A 174 10.33 -6.03 15.55
N ARG A 175 11.21 -6.81 14.92
CA ARG A 175 11.07 -8.28 14.81
C ARG A 175 12.22 -9.02 15.49
N ASP A 176 11.91 -10.00 16.32
CA ASP A 176 12.87 -10.87 17.00
C ASP A 176 13.22 -12.15 16.21
N ASP A 177 14.07 -12.99 16.80
CA ASP A 177 14.52 -14.27 16.19
C ASP A 177 13.41 -15.31 16.01
N GLN A 178 12.30 -15.17 16.74
CA GLN A 178 11.12 -16.04 16.59
C GLN A 178 10.17 -15.53 15.50
N GLY A 179 10.55 -14.44 14.84
CA GLY A 179 9.74 -13.76 13.83
C GLY A 179 8.52 -13.06 14.43
N GLN A 180 8.48 -12.83 15.74
CA GLN A 180 7.41 -12.08 16.40
C GLN A 180 7.71 -10.60 16.29
N SER A 181 6.70 -9.83 15.90
CA SER A 181 6.82 -8.38 15.74
C SER A 181 6.19 -7.68 16.94
N ARG A 182 6.91 -6.75 17.57
CA ARG A 182 6.46 -6.00 18.77
C ARG A 182 6.92 -4.54 18.72
N PRO A 183 6.19 -3.59 19.34
CA PRO A 183 6.56 -2.18 19.32
C PRO A 183 7.81 -1.90 20.17
N THR A 184 8.68 -1.03 19.67
CA THR A 184 9.78 -0.38 20.39
C THR A 184 9.97 1.04 19.83
N PHE A 185 11.00 1.77 20.26
CA PHE A 185 11.27 3.12 19.76
C PHE A 185 12.75 3.50 19.74
N ILE A 186 13.02 4.57 19.01
CA ILE A 186 14.23 5.39 19.12
C ILE A 186 13.82 6.84 19.41
N ASP A 187 14.69 7.60 20.06
CA ASP A 187 14.57 9.05 20.15
C ASP A 187 15.60 9.69 19.23
N VAL A 188 15.17 10.69 18.46
CA VAL A 188 15.97 11.37 17.45
C VAL A 188 15.88 12.88 17.61
N ASP A 189 16.84 13.58 17.02
CA ASP A 189 16.81 15.04 16.91
C ASP A 189 15.65 15.47 16.00
N TYR A 190 15.05 16.62 16.33
CA TYR A 190 13.90 17.16 15.62
C TYR A 190 14.23 17.71 14.23
N ASP A 191 15.35 18.42 14.12
CA ASP A 191 15.74 19.10 12.89
C ASP A 191 16.54 18.16 11.98
N ASP A 192 17.19 17.16 12.57
CA ASP A 192 17.85 16.06 11.85
C ASP A 192 17.49 14.69 12.45
N PRO A 193 16.37 14.08 12.00
CA PRO A 193 15.96 12.74 12.45
C PRO A 193 16.99 11.62 12.24
N THR A 194 18.04 11.82 11.43
CA THR A 194 19.12 10.82 11.28
C THR A 194 20.04 10.77 12.50
N LYS A 195 20.03 11.83 13.33
CA LYS A 195 20.79 11.91 14.57
C LYS A 195 20.00 11.23 15.69
N ILE A 196 20.29 9.95 15.89
CA ILE A 196 19.73 9.14 16.97
C ILE A 196 20.32 9.59 18.31
N LEU A 197 19.45 9.92 19.26
CA LEU A 197 19.79 10.35 20.62
C LEU A 197 19.71 9.18 21.61
N TYR A 198 18.78 8.25 21.38
CA TYR A 198 18.57 7.08 22.22
C TYR A 198 17.95 5.94 21.42
N ILE A 199 18.34 4.71 21.73
CA ILE A 199 17.74 3.48 21.18
C ILE A 199 17.20 2.69 22.36
N HIS A 200 15.89 2.42 22.35
CA HIS A 200 15.30 1.61 23.40
C HIS A 200 15.71 0.14 23.24
N ASP A 201 16.03 -0.52 24.35
CA ASP A 201 16.67 -1.84 24.37
C ASP A 201 15.69 -3.00 24.60
N THR A 202 14.39 -2.71 24.72
CA THR A 202 13.33 -3.71 24.88
C THR A 202 12.06 -3.32 24.13
N PHE A 203 11.05 -4.19 24.18
CA PHE A 203 9.71 -3.90 23.68
C PHE A 203 8.91 -3.07 24.68
N VAL A 204 8.02 -2.20 24.17
CA VAL A 204 7.16 -1.36 25.02
C VAL A 204 5.80 -1.98 25.30
N LEU A 205 5.43 -3.05 24.60
CA LEU A 205 4.16 -3.76 24.76
C LEU A 205 4.38 -5.27 24.69
N ASP A 206 3.91 -5.98 25.71
CA ASP A 206 3.94 -7.44 25.80
C ASP A 206 2.86 -8.09 24.93
N LEU A 207 3.11 -9.32 24.50
CA LEU A 207 2.14 -10.15 23.76
C LEU A 207 1.00 -10.61 24.65
N GLY A 208 -0.12 -10.97 24.02
CA GLY A 208 -1.24 -11.61 24.69
C GLY A 208 -0.93 -13.04 25.13
N GLY A 209 -1.72 -13.54 26.08
CA GLY A 209 -1.70 -14.94 26.45
C GLY A 209 -2.25 -15.87 25.35
N PRO A 210 -2.17 -17.20 25.52
CA PRO A 210 -2.70 -18.16 24.56
C PRO A 210 -4.18 -17.89 24.22
N GLY A 211 -4.49 -17.76 22.93
CA GLY A 211 -5.83 -17.48 22.43
C GLY A 211 -6.26 -16.00 22.47
N GLU A 212 -5.42 -15.10 22.98
CA GLU A 212 -5.65 -13.65 22.86
C GLU A 212 -5.27 -13.15 21.46
N TYR A 213 -5.86 -12.04 21.04
CA TYR A 213 -5.84 -11.54 19.65
C TYR A 213 -4.45 -11.07 19.14
N ASP A 214 -3.48 -10.98 20.03
CA ASP A 214 -2.14 -10.50 19.77
C ASP A 214 -1.06 -11.46 20.30
N GLU A 215 -1.37 -12.75 20.44
CA GLU A 215 -0.49 -13.76 21.04
C GLU A 215 0.84 -13.98 20.28
N THR A 216 0.88 -13.64 18.97
CA THR A 216 2.06 -13.87 18.12
C THR A 216 2.71 -12.60 17.59
N GLY A 217 2.16 -11.44 17.91
CA GLY A 217 2.70 -10.15 17.51
C GLY A 217 1.78 -8.99 17.83
N ALA A 218 2.37 -7.80 17.96
CA ALA A 218 1.69 -6.53 18.12
C ALA A 218 2.45 -5.46 17.31
N MET A 219 1.75 -4.67 16.51
CA MET A 219 2.35 -3.57 15.74
C MET A 219 1.70 -2.25 16.15
N PRO A 220 2.46 -1.19 16.46
CA PRO A 220 1.87 0.10 16.76
C PRO A 220 1.17 0.65 15.52
N SER A 221 0.13 1.46 15.71
CA SER A 221 -0.58 2.07 14.57
C SER A 221 -0.81 3.55 14.80
N TRP A 222 -1.43 3.93 15.93
CA TRP A 222 -1.76 5.32 16.20
C TRP A 222 -1.66 5.68 17.68
N PHE A 223 -1.04 6.81 17.97
CA PHE A 223 -0.88 7.33 19.33
C PHE A 223 -1.76 8.56 19.53
N VAL A 224 -2.48 8.62 20.66
CA VAL A 224 -3.39 9.71 20.99
C VAL A 224 -3.06 10.22 22.40
N PRO A 225 -2.49 11.43 22.54
CA PRO A 225 -2.24 12.03 23.85
C PRO A 225 -3.55 12.36 24.55
N GLN A 226 -3.60 12.09 25.86
CA GLN A 226 -4.71 12.41 26.74
C GLN A 226 -4.42 13.66 27.57
N SER A 227 -5.47 14.34 28.02
CA SER A 227 -5.36 15.59 28.79
C SER A 227 -4.66 15.41 30.15
N ASN A 228 -4.68 14.21 30.71
CA ASN A 228 -4.02 13.85 31.96
C ASN A 228 -2.54 13.45 31.78
N GLY A 229 -2.00 13.51 30.55
CA GLY A 229 -0.63 13.12 30.22
C GLY A 229 -0.48 11.65 29.83
N ASP A 230 -1.54 10.84 29.92
CA ASP A 230 -1.51 9.48 29.41
C ASP A 230 -1.42 9.46 27.88
N ILE A 231 -0.95 8.35 27.33
CA ILE A 231 -0.88 8.13 25.89
C ILE A 231 -1.64 6.87 25.56
N TRP A 232 -2.68 7.00 24.74
CA TRP A 232 -3.36 5.84 24.17
C TRP A 232 -2.63 5.37 22.93
N LEU A 233 -2.38 4.07 22.83
CA LEU A 233 -1.85 3.41 21.65
C LEU A 233 -2.90 2.45 21.10
N TYR A 234 -3.43 2.80 19.93
CA TYR A 234 -4.18 1.91 19.06
C TYR A 234 -3.18 1.07 18.27
N TYR A 235 -3.29 -0.24 18.36
CA TYR A 235 -2.32 -1.16 17.78
C TYR A 235 -3.01 -2.34 17.09
N THR A 236 -2.28 -3.02 16.21
CA THR A 236 -2.72 -4.23 15.54
C THR A 236 -2.13 -5.45 16.23
N GLY A 237 -2.97 -6.30 16.79
CA GLY A 237 -2.60 -7.64 17.27
C GLY A 237 -2.52 -8.65 16.12
N TRP A 238 -1.62 -9.61 16.24
CA TRP A 238 -1.40 -10.69 15.28
C TRP A 238 -1.62 -12.07 15.93
N ASN A 239 -2.43 -12.89 15.26
CA ASN A 239 -2.43 -14.36 15.43
C ASN A 239 -2.00 -15.02 14.12
N ARG A 240 -0.78 -15.54 14.07
CA ARG A 240 -0.34 -16.43 12.99
C ARG A 240 -1.11 -17.75 13.10
N THR A 241 -1.59 -18.25 11.97
CA THR A 241 -2.24 -19.56 11.87
C THR A 241 -1.42 -20.45 10.93
N HIS A 242 -1.77 -21.74 10.82
CA HIS A 242 -1.05 -22.70 9.97
C HIS A 242 -0.86 -22.21 8.51
N ASN A 243 -1.90 -21.63 7.92
CA ASN A 243 -1.94 -21.26 6.49
C ASN A 243 -2.30 -19.79 6.27
N SER A 244 -2.28 -18.90 7.27
CA SER A 244 -2.59 -17.47 7.14
C SER A 244 -2.33 -16.74 8.46
N TYR A 245 -2.89 -15.55 8.64
CA TYR A 245 -2.87 -14.79 9.87
C TYR A 245 -4.22 -14.10 10.11
N ARG A 246 -4.46 -13.69 11.35
CA ARG A 246 -5.59 -12.85 11.76
C ARG A 246 -5.06 -11.59 12.39
N LEU A 247 -5.74 -10.49 12.10
CA LEU A 247 -5.44 -9.18 12.68
C LEU A 247 -6.69 -8.65 13.39
N SER A 248 -6.47 -8.05 14.55
CA SER A 248 -7.51 -7.36 15.32
C SER A 248 -6.90 -6.11 15.96
N MET A 249 -7.72 -5.09 16.24
CA MET A 249 -7.23 -3.84 16.80
C MET A 249 -7.38 -3.84 18.32
N GLY A 250 -6.30 -3.52 19.01
CA GLY A 250 -6.25 -3.37 20.45
C GLY A 250 -6.07 -1.91 20.89
N LEU A 251 -6.31 -1.68 22.18
CA LEU A 251 -6.03 -0.41 22.84
C LEU A 251 -5.14 -0.64 24.06
N SER A 252 -4.09 0.16 24.17
CA SER A 252 -3.17 0.16 25.30
C SER A 252 -2.92 1.58 25.78
N ILE A 253 -2.43 1.71 27.00
CA ILE A 253 -2.19 2.99 27.67
C ILE A 253 -0.78 3.03 28.24
N SER A 254 -0.11 4.15 28.04
CA SER A 254 1.11 4.50 28.77
C SER A 254 0.80 5.61 29.76
N THR A 255 1.31 5.44 30.98
CA THR A 255 1.23 6.42 32.08
C THR A 255 2.63 6.89 32.50
N ASP A 256 3.67 6.56 31.73
CA ASP A 256 5.09 6.80 32.05
C ASP A 256 5.80 7.60 30.94
N GLY A 257 5.03 8.40 30.19
CA GLY A 257 5.56 9.21 29.09
C GLY A 257 5.91 8.38 27.86
N GLY A 258 5.25 7.24 27.64
CA GLY A 258 5.42 6.42 26.45
C GLY A 258 6.63 5.49 26.51
N ILE A 259 7.15 5.19 27.69
CA ILE A 259 8.23 4.22 27.84
C ILE A 259 7.64 2.80 27.81
N THR A 260 6.52 2.57 28.52
CA THR A 260 5.81 1.29 28.51
C THR A 260 4.32 1.48 28.26
N PHE A 261 3.71 0.47 27.65
CA PHE A 261 2.28 0.41 27.37
C PHE A 261 1.66 -0.84 27.99
N LYS A 262 0.52 -0.65 28.66
CA LYS A 262 -0.29 -1.73 29.20
C LYS A 262 -1.59 -1.85 28.42
N LYS A 263 -1.96 -3.07 28.05
CA LYS A 263 -3.26 -3.33 27.42
C LYS A 263 -4.39 -2.86 28.33
N MET A 264 -5.32 -2.08 27.77
CA MET A 264 -6.53 -1.68 28.49
C MET A 264 -7.53 -2.84 28.58
N PHE A 265 -7.52 -3.73 27.58
CA PHE A 265 -8.44 -4.85 27.48
C PHE A 265 -7.72 -6.12 27.00
N ARG A 266 -8.15 -7.27 27.52
CA ARG A 266 -7.70 -8.59 27.04
C ARG A 266 -8.24 -8.95 25.67
N GLY A 267 -9.41 -8.42 25.31
CA GLY A 267 -10.02 -8.56 23.98
C GLY A 267 -9.71 -7.36 23.08
N PRO A 268 -9.88 -7.50 21.76
CA PRO A 268 -9.73 -6.40 20.82
C PRO A 268 -10.88 -5.39 20.95
N ILE A 269 -10.61 -4.12 20.64
CA ILE A 269 -11.63 -3.07 20.49
C ILE A 269 -12.32 -3.11 19.12
N MET A 270 -11.70 -3.77 18.14
CA MET A 270 -12.32 -4.09 16.85
C MET A 270 -11.72 -5.35 16.26
N ASP A 271 -12.59 -6.23 15.78
CA ASP A 271 -12.23 -7.53 15.22
C ASP A 271 -13.12 -7.84 14.01
N ARG A 272 -13.10 -9.10 13.57
CA ARG A 272 -13.95 -9.61 12.52
C ARG A 272 -15.43 -9.42 12.84
N SER A 273 -16.16 -9.02 11.82
CA SER A 273 -17.60 -8.78 11.87
C SER A 273 -18.17 -8.90 10.46
N ILE A 274 -19.48 -8.67 10.30
CA ILE A 274 -20.10 -8.55 8.97
C ILE A 274 -19.47 -7.41 8.12
N HIS A 275 -18.85 -6.41 8.78
CA HIS A 275 -18.14 -5.33 8.11
C HIS A 275 -16.64 -5.61 7.93
N ASN A 276 -16.09 -6.58 8.66
CA ASN A 276 -14.67 -6.94 8.63
C ASN A 276 -14.53 -8.46 8.49
N PRO A 277 -14.79 -9.04 7.31
CA PRO A 277 -15.00 -10.48 7.20
C PRO A 277 -13.72 -11.31 7.45
N ILE A 278 -12.53 -10.79 7.09
CA ILE A 278 -11.26 -11.52 7.27
C ILE A 278 -10.43 -10.98 8.45
N TRP A 279 -10.33 -9.67 8.63
CA TRP A 279 -9.66 -9.01 9.77
C TRP A 279 -9.84 -7.49 9.72
N ALA A 280 -9.46 -6.78 10.81
CA ALA A 280 -9.40 -5.32 10.86
C ALA A 280 -8.09 -4.86 11.52
N ALA A 281 -7.41 -3.86 10.96
CA ALA A 281 -6.05 -3.50 11.37
C ALA A 281 -5.65 -2.06 11.02
N GLN A 282 -4.45 -1.68 11.49
CA GLN A 282 -3.72 -0.44 11.18
C GLN A 282 -4.60 0.81 11.18
N PRO A 283 -5.23 1.14 12.32
CA PRO A 283 -6.09 2.32 12.41
C PRO A 283 -5.28 3.61 12.40
N SER A 284 -5.92 4.66 11.88
CA SER A 284 -5.61 6.07 12.08
C SER A 284 -6.78 6.71 12.81
N VAL A 285 -6.54 7.30 13.98
CA VAL A 285 -7.58 7.74 14.91
C VAL A 285 -7.47 9.22 15.21
N MET A 286 -8.60 9.94 15.19
CA MET A 286 -8.62 11.35 15.50
C MET A 286 -9.93 11.74 16.17
N TYR A 287 -9.86 12.63 17.16
CA TYR A 287 -11.03 13.38 17.60
C TYR A 287 -11.12 14.69 16.82
N VAL A 288 -12.18 14.84 16.02
CA VAL A 288 -12.33 15.93 15.05
C VAL A 288 -13.80 16.26 14.88
N ASN A 289 -14.14 17.55 14.74
CA ASN A 289 -15.53 18.00 14.58
C ASN A 289 -16.49 17.45 15.65
N GLY A 290 -16.02 17.31 16.90
CA GLY A 290 -16.82 16.85 18.03
C GLY A 290 -17.04 15.35 18.13
N ARG A 291 -16.39 14.52 17.30
CA ARG A 291 -16.53 13.06 17.31
C ARG A 291 -15.20 12.34 17.16
N TRP A 292 -15.10 11.10 17.64
CA TRP A 292 -13.98 10.22 17.30
C TRP A 292 -14.21 9.58 15.93
N MET A 293 -13.19 9.63 15.09
CA MET A 293 -13.15 9.01 13.78
C MET A 293 -11.95 8.07 13.68
N MET A 294 -12.15 6.94 13.00
CA MET A 294 -11.12 5.96 12.71
C MET A 294 -11.19 5.58 11.24
N TRP A 295 -10.04 5.64 10.58
CA TRP A 295 -9.80 5.06 9.26
C TRP A 295 -8.90 3.85 9.42
N TYR A 296 -9.30 2.70 8.92
CA TYR A 296 -8.61 1.44 9.19
C TYR A 296 -8.69 0.51 7.99
N ILE A 297 -7.79 -0.46 7.92
CA ILE A 297 -7.81 -1.45 6.84
C ILE A 297 -8.62 -2.67 7.24
N SER A 298 -9.37 -3.21 6.29
CA SER A 298 -10.24 -4.36 6.52
C SER A 298 -10.07 -5.41 5.44
N GLY A 299 -9.70 -6.62 5.86
CA GLY A 299 -9.58 -7.77 4.97
C GLY A 299 -10.94 -8.22 4.47
N GLN A 300 -11.16 -8.13 3.16
CA GLN A 300 -12.44 -8.48 2.52
C GLN A 300 -12.44 -9.85 1.86
N LYS A 301 -11.31 -10.23 1.27
CA LYS A 301 -11.16 -11.48 0.51
C LYS A 301 -9.73 -12.01 0.69
N CYS A 302 -9.55 -13.31 0.53
CA CYS A 302 -8.24 -13.94 0.53
C CYS A 302 -8.23 -15.03 -0.55
N GLU A 303 -7.18 -15.07 -1.36
CA GLU A 303 -7.02 -16.04 -2.44
C GLU A 303 -5.68 -16.74 -2.34
N TYR A 304 -5.65 -18.01 -2.77
CA TYR A 304 -4.38 -18.72 -2.89
C TYR A 304 -3.69 -18.34 -4.20
N ILE A 305 -2.56 -17.64 -4.10
CA ILE A 305 -1.72 -17.24 -5.23
C ILE A 305 -0.35 -17.89 -5.04
N HIS A 306 0.06 -18.71 -6.01
CA HIS A 306 1.28 -19.53 -5.91
C HIS A 306 1.36 -20.36 -4.61
N GLY A 307 0.21 -20.82 -4.10
CA GLY A 307 0.11 -21.59 -2.86
C GLY A 307 0.09 -20.75 -1.57
N TYR A 308 0.16 -19.42 -1.67
CA TYR A 308 0.12 -18.52 -0.51
C TYR A 308 -1.24 -17.83 -0.34
N PRO A 309 -1.74 -17.68 0.90
CA PRO A 309 -2.99 -16.98 1.24
C PRO A 309 -2.84 -15.45 1.12
N GLU A 310 -3.08 -14.89 -0.05
CA GLU A 310 -2.91 -13.45 -0.26
C GLU A 310 -4.22 -12.67 -0.03
N PRO A 311 -4.23 -11.70 0.91
CA PRO A 311 -5.43 -10.96 1.24
C PRO A 311 -5.62 -9.72 0.38
N TYR A 312 -6.89 -9.40 0.17
CA TYR A 312 -7.43 -8.21 -0.44
C TYR A 312 -8.11 -7.37 0.64
N TYR A 313 -7.82 -6.09 0.68
CA TYR A 313 -8.32 -5.19 1.73
C TYR A 313 -8.48 -3.76 1.26
N ASP A 314 -9.54 -3.14 1.76
CA ASP A 314 -9.90 -1.74 1.57
C ASP A 314 -9.60 -0.93 2.84
N CYS A 315 -9.71 0.39 2.72
CA CYS A 315 -9.78 1.30 3.86
C CYS A 315 -11.25 1.60 4.19
N ARG A 316 -11.64 1.48 5.45
CA ARG A 316 -13.00 1.69 5.97
C ARG A 316 -13.03 2.77 7.04
N VAL A 317 -14.24 3.21 7.38
CA VAL A 317 -14.50 4.23 8.39
C VAL A 317 -15.27 3.64 9.57
N ALA A 318 -14.90 4.06 10.77
CA ALA A 318 -15.65 3.83 12.00
C ALA A 318 -15.69 5.11 12.83
N VAL A 319 -16.72 5.21 13.67
CA VAL A 319 -16.95 6.36 14.55
C VAL A 319 -17.11 5.91 15.99
N SER A 320 -16.85 6.80 16.93
CA SER A 320 -16.99 6.53 18.36
C SER A 320 -17.35 7.79 19.14
N GLU A 321 -18.03 7.61 20.26
CA GLU A 321 -18.32 8.67 21.24
C GLU A 321 -17.19 8.78 22.29
N ASP A 322 -16.49 7.69 22.58
CA ASP A 322 -15.52 7.58 23.68
C ASP A 322 -14.10 7.20 23.22
N GLY A 323 -13.91 6.93 21.93
CA GLY A 323 -12.64 6.48 21.36
C GLY A 323 -12.31 5.00 21.68
N ILE A 324 -13.18 4.28 22.39
CA ILE A 324 -12.97 2.90 22.83
C ILE A 324 -13.94 1.97 22.11
N LYS A 325 -15.23 2.32 22.08
CA LYS A 325 -16.28 1.54 21.42
C LYS A 325 -16.51 2.10 20.03
N TRP A 326 -16.22 1.29 19.03
CA TRP A 326 -16.25 1.74 17.64
C TRP A 326 -17.41 1.12 16.87
N GLU A 327 -18.11 1.97 16.11
CA GLU A 327 -19.19 1.59 15.22
C GLU A 327 -18.71 1.72 13.77
N PRO A 328 -18.54 0.59 13.03
CA PRO A 328 -18.28 0.64 11.60
C PRO A 328 -19.44 1.33 10.88
N THR A 329 -19.15 2.30 10.01
CA THR A 329 -20.20 3.06 9.32
C THR A 329 -20.72 2.33 8.08
N GLY A 330 -19.96 1.35 7.59
CA GLY A 330 -20.19 0.68 6.30
C GLY A 330 -19.56 1.43 5.11
N ASP A 331 -19.06 2.65 5.32
CA ASP A 331 -18.37 3.41 4.28
C ASP A 331 -17.01 2.80 3.94
N ILE A 332 -16.72 2.75 2.65
CA ILE A 332 -15.43 2.38 2.09
C ILE A 332 -14.69 3.66 1.73
N ALA A 333 -13.76 4.09 2.57
CA ALA A 333 -12.94 5.27 2.33
C ALA A 333 -12.10 5.08 1.06
N LEU A 334 -11.42 3.95 0.92
CA LEU A 334 -10.65 3.64 -0.28
C LEU A 334 -10.88 2.17 -0.66
N PRO A 335 -11.58 1.89 -1.78
CA PRO A 335 -11.82 0.53 -2.20
C PRO A 335 -10.54 -0.09 -2.75
N PHE A 336 -10.43 -1.41 -2.62
CA PHE A 336 -9.59 -2.21 -3.51
C PHE A 336 -10.40 -2.52 -4.77
N ASP A 337 -9.74 -2.66 -5.91
CA ASP A 337 -10.32 -3.07 -7.19
C ASP A 337 -9.33 -4.00 -7.93
N ASP A 338 -9.63 -4.40 -9.17
CA ASP A 338 -8.77 -5.32 -9.94
C ASP A 338 -7.41 -4.72 -10.31
N PHE A 339 -7.23 -3.43 -10.04
CA PHE A 339 -5.96 -2.77 -10.19
C PHE A 339 -5.22 -2.73 -8.85
N LEU A 340 -5.95 -2.40 -7.79
CA LEU A 340 -5.42 -2.13 -6.47
C LEU A 340 -5.99 -3.15 -5.54
N HIS A 341 -5.31 -4.27 -5.41
CA HIS A 341 -5.88 -5.34 -4.64
C HIS A 341 -5.76 -5.14 -3.12
N ALA A 342 -4.92 -4.20 -2.69
CA ALA A 342 -4.65 -3.96 -1.27
C ALA A 342 -4.32 -2.48 -1.02
N VAL A 343 -5.12 -1.84 -0.17
CA VAL A 343 -4.93 -0.46 0.33
C VAL A 343 -4.52 -0.51 1.80
N GLY A 344 -3.22 -0.35 2.07
CA GLY A 344 -2.60 -0.48 3.39
C GLY A 344 -2.38 0.86 4.13
N ARG A 345 -2.38 0.80 5.47
CA ARG A 345 -2.01 1.87 6.42
C ARG A 345 -2.46 3.28 6.01
N PRO A 346 -3.73 3.65 6.26
CA PRO A 346 -4.16 5.05 6.14
C PRO A 346 -3.42 5.89 7.19
N SER A 347 -2.80 6.99 6.77
CA SER A 347 -2.25 8.03 7.65
C SER A 347 -3.04 9.30 7.42
N VAL A 348 -4.08 9.50 8.24
CA VAL A 348 -5.03 10.61 8.08
C VAL A 348 -4.64 11.79 8.95
N PHE A 349 -4.71 12.98 8.35
CA PHE A 349 -4.53 14.26 9.03
C PHE A 349 -5.60 15.26 8.55
N PHE A 350 -5.90 16.26 9.38
CA PHE A 350 -6.91 17.27 9.10
C PHE A 350 -6.26 18.64 9.05
N GLU A 351 -6.37 19.32 7.92
CA GLU A 351 -5.69 20.57 7.63
C GLU A 351 -6.53 21.43 6.69
N ASP A 352 -6.58 22.74 6.92
CA ASP A 352 -7.33 23.69 6.09
C ASP A 352 -8.81 23.31 5.88
N GLY A 353 -9.41 22.66 6.88
CA GLY A 353 -10.81 22.21 6.84
C GLY A 353 -11.05 20.97 5.98
N ILE A 354 -10.00 20.28 5.51
CA ILE A 354 -10.10 19.05 4.74
C ILE A 354 -9.30 17.91 5.38
N PHE A 355 -9.83 16.70 5.24
CA PHE A 355 -9.11 15.48 5.55
C PHE A 355 -8.18 15.13 4.40
N LYS A 356 -6.95 14.73 4.75
CA LYS A 356 -5.91 14.31 3.82
C LYS A 356 -5.37 12.97 4.29
N MET A 357 -5.06 12.09 3.35
CA MET A 357 -4.59 10.73 3.65
C MET A 357 -3.40 10.40 2.75
N TYR A 358 -2.28 10.05 3.37
CA TYR A 358 -1.28 9.20 2.72
C TYR A 358 -1.61 7.75 3.02
N TYR A 359 -1.55 6.90 2.01
CA TYR A 359 -1.81 5.47 2.17
C TYR A 359 -0.83 4.66 1.33
N SER A 360 -0.66 3.39 1.66
CA SER A 360 0.13 2.45 0.87
C SER A 360 -0.80 1.62 0.00
N TYR A 361 -0.37 1.21 -1.18
CA TYR A 361 -1.13 0.23 -1.95
C TYR A 361 -0.21 -0.67 -2.79
N ARG A 362 -0.70 -1.85 -3.12
CA ARG A 362 0.02 -2.87 -3.89
C ARG A 362 -0.94 -3.74 -4.70
N HIS A 363 -0.37 -4.51 -5.62
CA HIS A 363 -1.07 -5.64 -6.22
C HIS A 363 -0.94 -6.89 -5.34
N THR A 364 -1.65 -7.97 -5.71
CA THR A 364 -1.66 -9.24 -4.96
C THR A 364 -0.62 -10.23 -5.43
N ARG A 365 -0.34 -10.26 -6.73
CA ARG A 365 0.63 -11.19 -7.30
C ARG A 365 2.03 -10.58 -7.25
N ASP A 366 3.01 -11.37 -6.81
CA ASP A 366 4.45 -11.06 -6.86
C ASP A 366 4.90 -9.74 -6.24
N TYR A 367 4.09 -9.08 -5.39
CA TYR A 367 4.43 -7.82 -4.74
C TYR A 367 5.61 -7.89 -3.76
N ARG A 368 6.17 -9.08 -3.52
CA ARG A 368 7.39 -9.29 -2.73
C ARG A 368 8.65 -9.39 -3.58
N THR A 369 8.51 -9.67 -4.87
CA THR A 369 9.60 -10.03 -5.78
C THR A 369 9.59 -9.20 -7.07
N ASP A 370 8.50 -8.50 -7.33
CA ASP A 370 8.33 -7.58 -8.45
C ASP A 370 8.09 -6.17 -7.94
N ARG A 371 9.07 -5.30 -8.17
CA ARG A 371 8.99 -3.87 -7.89
C ARG A 371 7.72 -3.24 -8.43
N ASN A 372 7.30 -3.58 -9.66
CA ASN A 372 6.13 -2.97 -10.28
C ASN A 372 4.83 -3.42 -9.59
N GLN A 373 4.86 -4.59 -8.95
CA GLN A 373 3.74 -5.11 -8.17
C GLN A 373 3.78 -4.71 -6.69
N SER A 374 4.96 -4.32 -6.20
CA SER A 374 5.28 -4.00 -4.80
C SER A 374 4.62 -2.73 -4.28
N TYR A 375 4.57 -2.56 -2.96
CA TYR A 375 3.96 -1.37 -2.37
C TYR A 375 4.50 -0.06 -2.91
N ARG A 376 3.58 0.89 -3.06
CA ARG A 376 3.86 2.31 -3.30
C ARG A 376 2.91 3.16 -2.46
N LEU A 377 3.15 4.48 -2.44
CA LEU A 377 2.30 5.42 -1.72
C LEU A 377 1.28 6.06 -2.66
N GLY A 378 0.11 6.36 -2.11
CA GLY A 378 -0.95 7.14 -2.73
C GLY A 378 -1.40 8.28 -1.82
N TYR A 379 -2.23 9.16 -2.37
CA TYR A 379 -2.79 10.33 -1.67
C TYR A 379 -4.28 10.48 -1.95
N ALA A 380 -5.05 10.87 -0.94
CA ALA A 380 -6.48 11.08 -1.06
C ALA A 380 -6.94 12.25 -0.16
N GLU A 381 -8.07 12.85 -0.51
CA GLU A 381 -8.69 13.94 0.24
C GLU A 381 -10.18 13.69 0.48
N SER A 382 -10.70 14.24 1.57
CA SER A 382 -12.12 14.21 1.89
C SER A 382 -12.54 15.49 2.60
N LYS A 383 -13.78 15.93 2.37
CA LYS A 383 -14.36 17.08 3.09
C LYS A 383 -15.03 16.68 4.40
N ASP A 384 -15.50 15.45 4.50
CA ASP A 384 -16.31 14.95 5.61
C ASP A 384 -15.65 13.80 6.40
N GLY A 385 -14.59 13.22 5.85
CA GLY A 385 -13.90 12.07 6.41
C GLY A 385 -14.53 10.72 6.04
N PHE A 386 -15.65 10.71 5.31
CA PHE A 386 -16.36 9.51 4.90
C PHE A 386 -16.15 9.21 3.41
N GLN A 387 -16.39 10.22 2.57
CA GLN A 387 -16.27 10.10 1.11
C GLN A 387 -14.94 10.66 0.66
N TRP A 388 -14.11 9.83 0.05
CA TRP A 388 -12.74 10.19 -0.31
C TRP A 388 -12.54 10.24 -1.83
N GLU A 389 -11.85 11.28 -2.27
CA GLU A 389 -11.35 11.42 -3.62
C GLU A 389 -9.88 11.04 -3.66
N ARG A 390 -9.54 10.03 -4.47
CA ARG A 390 -8.15 9.66 -4.72
C ARG A 390 -7.47 10.65 -5.63
N LYS A 391 -6.27 11.07 -5.24
CA LYS A 391 -5.43 12.07 -5.90
C LYS A 391 -3.98 11.62 -5.91
N ASP A 392 -3.71 10.41 -6.38
CA ASP A 392 -2.37 9.79 -6.32
C ASP A 392 -1.31 10.57 -7.09
N ASN A 393 -1.72 11.32 -8.12
CA ASN A 393 -0.85 12.26 -8.83
C ASN A 393 -0.30 13.39 -7.93
N LEU A 394 -0.87 13.59 -6.73
CA LEU A 394 -0.41 14.56 -5.74
C LEU A 394 0.40 13.92 -4.59
N VAL A 395 0.73 12.63 -4.67
CA VAL A 395 1.47 11.95 -3.59
C VAL A 395 2.88 12.52 -3.39
N GLY A 396 3.54 12.93 -4.47
CA GLY A 396 4.81 13.66 -4.42
C GLY A 396 6.06 12.86 -4.07
N ILE A 397 5.94 11.55 -3.87
CA ILE A 397 7.03 10.63 -3.51
C ILE A 397 6.83 9.27 -4.19
N HIS A 398 7.91 8.73 -4.75
CA HIS A 398 7.92 7.45 -5.46
C HIS A 398 9.13 6.62 -5.04
N LYS A 399 9.18 5.36 -5.46
CA LYS A 399 10.32 4.46 -5.22
C LYS A 399 11.59 5.05 -5.86
N SER A 400 12.76 4.85 -5.25
CA SER A 400 14.02 5.43 -5.78
C SER A 400 14.51 4.70 -7.02
N GLU A 401 15.11 5.37 -8.01
CA GLU A 401 15.52 4.70 -9.25
C GLU A 401 16.83 3.90 -9.16
N ASN A 402 17.68 4.18 -8.17
CA ASN A 402 18.93 3.45 -7.98
C ASN A 402 18.66 2.13 -7.24
N PRO A 403 19.03 0.96 -7.81
CA PRO A 403 18.84 -0.36 -7.18
C PRO A 403 19.47 -0.53 -5.80
N ASN A 404 20.46 0.29 -5.45
CA ASN A 404 21.14 0.23 -4.15
C ASN A 404 20.41 1.03 -3.06
N ASP A 405 19.40 1.83 -3.42
CA ASP A 405 18.67 2.63 -2.46
C ASP A 405 17.71 1.76 -1.62
N PHE A 406 17.57 2.11 -0.35
CA PHE A 406 16.83 1.31 0.63
C PHE A 406 15.34 1.14 0.31
N ASP A 407 14.81 1.98 -0.58
CA ASP A 407 13.42 2.10 -1.00
C ASP A 407 13.25 1.97 -2.52
N TYR A 408 14.20 1.27 -3.16
CA TYR A 408 14.12 0.91 -4.58
C TYR A 408 12.90 0.03 -4.87
N GLU A 409 12.74 -1.11 -4.19
CA GLU A 409 11.68 -2.09 -4.50
C GLU A 409 10.30 -1.59 -4.08
N MET A 410 10.22 -0.93 -2.92
CA MET A 410 8.96 -0.45 -2.34
C MET A 410 9.14 0.77 -1.45
N ILE A 411 8.05 1.53 -1.37
CA ILE A 411 7.79 2.50 -0.31
C ILE A 411 6.43 2.18 0.30
N ASP A 412 6.37 2.06 1.61
CA ASP A 412 5.13 1.79 2.33
C ASP A 412 5.09 2.44 3.70
N TYR A 413 3.94 2.29 4.35
CA TYR A 413 3.69 2.65 5.73
C TYR A 413 4.08 4.10 6.05
N ALA A 414 3.54 5.04 5.27
CA ALA A 414 3.76 6.46 5.50
C ALA A 414 3.15 6.97 6.82
N TYR A 415 3.81 7.95 7.43
CA TYR A 415 3.27 8.77 8.52
C TYR A 415 3.73 10.21 8.36
N CYS A 416 2.79 11.15 8.35
CA CYS A 416 3.08 12.58 8.19
C CYS A 416 3.03 13.31 9.53
N TYR A 417 3.99 14.20 9.77
CA TYR A 417 3.99 15.11 10.91
C TYR A 417 4.61 16.46 10.54
N GLU A 418 4.32 17.48 11.34
CA GLU A 418 4.87 18.83 11.14
C GLU A 418 5.91 19.18 12.19
N HIS A 419 6.96 19.90 11.82
CA HIS A 419 7.90 20.49 12.76
C HIS A 419 8.49 21.76 12.17
N ASN A 420 8.57 22.85 12.95
CA ASN A 420 9.09 24.15 12.49
C ASN A 420 8.49 24.63 11.14
N ASN A 421 7.17 24.54 10.97
CA ASN A 421 6.44 24.89 9.74
C ASN A 421 6.93 24.16 8.47
N LYS A 422 7.51 22.98 8.64
CA LYS A 422 7.86 22.03 7.59
C LYS A 422 7.09 20.74 7.82
N LYS A 423 6.70 20.08 6.73
CA LYS A 423 6.09 18.76 6.75
C LYS A 423 7.15 17.70 6.54
N TYR A 424 7.07 16.66 7.33
CA TYR A 424 7.93 15.50 7.31
C TYR A 424 7.08 14.26 7.04
N LEU A 425 7.62 13.36 6.23
CA LEU A 425 7.03 12.06 5.94
C LEU A 425 8.00 10.98 6.38
N LEU A 426 7.61 10.18 7.38
CA LEU A 426 8.27 8.90 7.65
C LEU A 426 7.71 7.85 6.71
N TYR A 427 8.55 6.95 6.22
CA TYR A 427 8.12 5.81 5.42
C TYR A 427 9.12 4.65 5.51
N ASN A 428 8.62 3.45 5.25
CA ASN A 428 9.43 2.25 5.18
C ASN A 428 9.97 2.01 3.77
N GLY A 429 11.15 1.41 3.71
CA GLY A 429 11.74 0.91 2.46
C GLY A 429 11.55 -0.60 2.27
N ASN A 430 12.45 -1.21 1.50
CA ASN A 430 12.39 -2.57 1.01
C ASN A 430 12.13 -3.63 2.10
N GLY A 431 11.38 -4.66 1.72
CA GLY A 431 11.04 -5.79 2.57
C GLY A 431 10.16 -5.40 3.77
N PHE A 432 9.20 -4.49 3.59
CA PHE A 432 8.23 -4.07 4.61
C PHE A 432 8.91 -3.54 5.88
N GLY A 433 10.02 -2.79 5.72
CA GLY A 433 10.82 -2.27 6.82
C GLY A 433 12.07 -3.09 7.19
N ARG A 434 12.43 -4.12 6.42
CA ARG A 434 13.73 -4.81 6.56
C ARG A 434 14.91 -3.90 6.23
N ALA A 435 14.73 -3.02 5.24
CA ALA A 435 15.70 -1.97 4.93
C ALA A 435 15.64 -0.79 5.92
N GLY A 436 14.75 -0.84 6.91
CA GLY A 436 14.52 0.23 7.88
C GLY A 436 13.41 1.19 7.45
N PHE A 437 13.42 2.36 8.08
CA PHE A 437 12.60 3.50 7.70
C PHE A 437 13.46 4.75 7.50
N GLY A 438 13.01 5.59 6.59
CA GLY A 438 13.62 6.87 6.29
C GLY A 438 12.61 8.00 6.42
N TYR A 439 13.04 9.18 5.97
CA TYR A 439 12.16 10.34 5.94
C TYR A 439 12.37 11.21 4.71
N ALA A 440 11.35 12.02 4.44
CA ALA A 440 11.37 13.07 3.46
C ALA A 440 10.79 14.38 4.03
N ILE A 441 11.17 15.51 3.46
CA ILE A 441 10.67 16.84 3.81
C ILE A 441 9.95 17.42 2.60
N LEU A 442 8.78 18.00 2.81
CA LEU A 442 8.01 18.64 1.74
C LEU A 442 8.69 19.95 1.31
N GLU A 443 9.00 20.08 0.01
CA GLU A 443 9.40 21.36 -0.58
C GLU A 443 8.23 22.35 -0.56
N LYS A 444 8.54 23.62 -0.32
CA LYS A 444 7.58 24.72 -0.39
C LYS A 444 7.58 25.37 -1.76
#